data_AF-A0A318CI59-F1
#
_entry.id   AF-A0A318CI59-F1
#
_cell.length_a   1.000
_cell.length_b   1.000
_cell.length_c   1.000
_cell.angle_alpha   90.00
_cell.angle_beta   90.00
_cell.angle_gamma   90.00
#
_symmetry.space_group_name_H-M   'P 1'
#
loop_
_entity.id
_entity.type
_entity.pdbx_description
1 polymer ?
#
loop_
_entity_poly.entity_id
_entity_poly.type
_entity_poly.pdbx_seq_one_letter_code
_entity_poly.pdbx_strand_id
1 'polypeptide(L)'
;MLEKSFDSYFAASSKGDAALVKLYVRGGLGSRGKTAIQGIQKTLDSQWGADRFRLTGEPFLGYSVDNTVIADVLLLFPIAIVIVFLVTFLTFRSVAGVLTPAIKMLSSVTVTLGLMAVTDTPLTIVSAVLPILLIAMGCPDSIHIFSWYRVEILRGSVKREAIMQMMKSMILPVVMTSLTTAGGLVLSPSQA
;
A
#
# COMPACT_ATOMS: atom_id res chain seq x y z
N MET A 1 15.20 -38.36 -3.74
CA MET A 1 14.78 -39.40 -2.77
C MET A 1 15.56 -39.12 -1.49
N LEU A 2 14.91 -38.51 -0.50
CA LEU A 2 15.55 -38.07 0.75
C LEU A 2 15.52 -39.25 1.73
N GLU A 3 16.68 -39.83 2.00
CA GLU A 3 16.82 -40.95 2.93
C GLU A 3 16.78 -40.40 4.36
N LYS A 4 15.72 -40.74 5.09
CA LYS A 4 15.51 -40.40 6.48
C LYS A 4 16.45 -41.24 7.35
N SER A 5 17.34 -40.60 8.11
CA SER A 5 17.71 -41.12 9.43
C SER A 5 18.44 -40.05 10.25
N PHE A 6 18.04 -39.97 11.53
CA PHE A 6 18.59 -39.19 12.66
C PHE A 6 18.12 -37.73 12.84
N ASP A 7 17.09 -37.62 13.69
CA ASP A 7 16.60 -36.46 14.45
C ASP A 7 15.97 -35.30 13.67
N SER A 8 14.67 -35.14 13.88
CA SER A 8 13.63 -34.37 13.16
C SER A 8 13.88 -32.86 12.90
N TYR A 9 15.08 -32.37 13.19
CA TYR A 9 15.48 -30.98 13.11
C TYR A 9 16.56 -30.69 12.04
N PHE A 10 17.26 -31.70 11.52
CA PHE A 10 18.33 -31.51 10.53
C PHE A 10 18.19 -32.48 9.36
N ALA A 11 18.46 -32.03 8.12
CA ALA A 11 18.51 -32.91 6.95
C ALA A 11 19.60 -32.44 5.99
N ALA A 12 20.53 -33.31 5.62
CA ALA A 12 21.59 -33.00 4.65
C ALA A 12 21.24 -33.51 3.25
N SER A 13 21.66 -32.79 2.22
CA SER A 13 21.59 -33.24 0.83
C SER A 13 22.52 -34.43 0.63
N SER A 14 22.05 -35.46 -0.08
CA SER A 14 22.84 -36.68 -0.38
C SER A 14 24.15 -36.39 -1.13
N LYS A 15 24.28 -35.22 -1.79
CA LYS A 15 25.50 -34.77 -2.46
C LYS A 15 26.47 -33.99 -1.56
N GLY A 16 26.08 -33.65 -0.32
CA GLY A 16 26.88 -32.85 0.60
C GLY A 16 26.81 -31.33 0.38
N ASP A 17 26.12 -30.87 -0.66
CA ASP A 17 26.12 -29.45 -1.06
C ASP A 17 25.24 -28.53 -0.20
N ALA A 18 24.32 -29.09 0.61
CA ALA A 18 23.39 -28.30 1.41
C ALA A 18 22.93 -29.04 2.66
N ALA A 19 22.63 -28.29 3.72
CA ALA A 19 21.98 -28.79 4.94
C ALA A 19 20.76 -27.93 5.27
N LEU A 20 19.66 -28.57 5.64
CA LEU A 20 18.43 -27.98 6.11
C LEU A 20 18.39 -28.07 7.64
N VAL A 21 18.17 -26.94 8.28
CA VAL A 21 17.94 -26.84 9.73
C VAL A 21 16.52 -26.36 9.96
N LYS A 22 15.70 -27.13 10.67
CA LYS A 22 14.34 -26.75 11.06
C LYS A 22 14.37 -26.16 12.46
N LEU A 23 13.94 -24.90 12.56
CA LEU A 23 13.79 -24.18 13.82
C LEU A 23 12.31 -23.96 14.10
N TYR A 24 11.87 -24.29 15.31
CA TYR A 24 10.50 -24.02 15.76
C TYR A 24 10.52 -22.79 16.67
N VAL A 25 9.95 -21.69 16.19
CA VAL A 25 9.82 -20.45 16.96
C VAL A 25 8.52 -20.49 17.75
N ARG A 26 8.64 -20.51 19.09
CA ARG A 26 7.48 -20.46 19.98
C ARG A 26 6.96 -19.02 20.06
N GLY A 27 5.77 -18.76 19.55
CA GLY A 27 5.17 -17.40 19.59
C GLY A 27 4.32 -16.99 18.37
N GLY A 28 4.19 -17.83 17.34
CA GLY A 28 3.40 -17.53 16.14
C GLY A 28 3.95 -16.36 15.32
N LEU A 29 3.18 -15.85 14.36
CA LEU A 29 3.51 -14.69 13.50
C LEU A 29 3.33 -13.32 14.21
N GLY A 30 3.06 -13.32 15.51
CA GLY A 30 2.94 -12.09 16.30
C GLY A 30 4.27 -11.34 16.47
N SER A 31 4.24 -10.22 17.17
CA SER A 31 5.41 -9.34 17.36
C SER A 31 6.65 -10.09 17.87
N ARG A 32 6.48 -11.04 18.81
CA ARG A 32 7.56 -11.87 19.35
C ARG A 32 8.19 -12.81 18.33
N GLY A 33 7.39 -13.41 17.44
CA GLY A 33 7.90 -14.28 16.38
C GLY A 33 8.70 -13.50 15.34
N LYS A 34 8.22 -12.32 14.95
CA LYS A 34 8.93 -11.40 14.05
C LYS A 34 10.29 -10.99 14.62
N THR A 35 10.36 -10.60 15.88
CA THR A 35 11.63 -10.25 16.55
C THR A 35 12.58 -11.44 16.61
N ALA A 36 12.09 -12.65 16.87
CA ALA A 36 12.92 -13.85 16.87
C ALA A 36 13.52 -14.13 15.48
N ILE A 37 12.72 -13.99 14.41
CA ILE A 37 13.18 -14.17 13.03
C ILE A 37 14.23 -13.12 12.66
N GLN A 38 14.01 -11.85 13.02
CA GLN A 38 15.00 -10.78 12.84
C GLN A 38 16.31 -11.10 13.55
N GLY A 39 16.25 -11.57 14.80
CA GLY A 39 17.43 -11.94 15.57
C GLY A 39 18.20 -13.09 14.94
N ILE A 40 17.48 -14.12 14.45
CA ILE A 40 18.08 -15.24 13.72
C ILE A 40 18.77 -14.74 12.46
N GLN A 41 18.06 -13.98 11.61
CA GLN A 41 18.62 -13.45 10.36
C GLN A 41 19.88 -12.63 10.61
N LYS A 42 19.85 -11.70 11.57
CA LYS A 42 21.01 -10.86 11.93
C LYS A 42 22.21 -11.68 12.44
N THR A 43 21.95 -12.76 13.17
CA THR A 43 23.00 -13.65 13.68
C THR A 43 23.62 -14.46 12.53
N LEU A 44 22.79 -14.97 11.62
CA LEU A 44 23.26 -15.70 10.44
C LEU A 44 24.05 -14.80 9.49
N ASP A 45 23.58 -13.58 9.25
CA ASP A 45 24.26 -12.58 8.43
C ASP A 45 25.64 -12.22 9.01
N SER A 46 25.74 -12.06 10.33
CA SER A 46 27.01 -11.69 10.98
C SER A 46 28.02 -12.85 11.05
N GLN A 47 27.57 -14.10 11.15
CA GLN A 47 28.48 -15.26 11.26
C GLN A 47 28.82 -15.93 9.93
N TRP A 48 27.86 -16.06 9.03
CA TRP A 48 28.01 -16.88 7.81
C TRP A 48 27.95 -16.09 6.51
N GLY A 49 27.43 -14.86 6.53
CA GLY A 49 27.23 -14.03 5.34
C GLY A 49 26.06 -14.50 4.46
N ALA A 50 25.41 -13.55 3.77
CA ALA A 50 24.13 -13.78 3.08
C ALA A 50 24.16 -14.87 1.99
N ASP A 51 25.32 -15.20 1.41
CA ASP A 51 25.43 -16.18 0.33
C ASP A 51 25.46 -17.63 0.81
N ARG A 52 25.72 -17.87 2.10
CA ARG A 52 25.95 -19.23 2.65
C ARG A 52 24.74 -19.84 3.32
N PHE A 53 23.65 -19.10 3.48
CA PHE A 53 22.42 -19.62 4.08
C PHE A 53 21.19 -19.09 3.34
N ARG A 54 20.08 -19.83 3.44
CA ARG A 54 18.77 -19.39 2.96
C ARG A 54 17.72 -19.68 4.01
N LEU A 55 16.98 -18.65 4.41
CA LEU A 55 15.84 -18.78 5.32
C LEU A 55 14.56 -19.02 4.54
N THR A 56 13.70 -19.89 5.05
CA THR A 56 12.41 -20.21 4.46
C THR A 56 11.44 -20.72 5.51
N GLY A 57 10.17 -20.92 5.14
CA GLY A 57 9.08 -21.34 6.00
C GLY A 57 8.07 -20.21 6.28
N GLU A 58 6.85 -20.61 6.64
CA GLU A 58 5.71 -19.73 6.90
C GLU A 58 6.06 -18.51 7.78
N PRO A 59 6.76 -18.66 8.93
CA PRO A 59 7.06 -17.52 9.79
C PRO A 59 7.95 -16.47 9.12
N PHE A 60 8.98 -16.93 8.37
CA PHE A 60 9.93 -16.06 7.69
C PHE A 60 9.31 -15.38 6.46
N LEU A 61 8.47 -16.10 5.71
CA LEU A 61 7.74 -15.53 4.58
C LEU A 61 6.80 -14.42 5.04
N GLY A 62 6.01 -14.65 6.09
CA GLY A 62 5.14 -13.62 6.66
C GLY A 62 5.92 -12.38 7.12
N TYR A 63 7.03 -12.58 7.84
CA TYR A 63 7.92 -11.48 8.23
C TYR A 63 8.50 -10.71 7.03
N SER A 64 8.94 -11.43 5.99
CA SER A 64 9.56 -10.83 4.80
C SER A 64 8.56 -10.02 3.99
N VAL A 65 7.34 -10.53 3.82
CA VAL A 65 6.24 -9.81 3.16
C VAL A 65 5.93 -8.53 3.92
N ASP A 66 5.76 -8.59 5.24
CA ASP A 66 5.44 -7.42 6.06
C ASP A 66 6.53 -6.34 5.96
N ASN A 67 7.80 -6.74 6.05
CA ASN A 67 8.90 -5.81 5.96
C ASN A 67 9.04 -5.19 4.56
N THR A 68 8.73 -5.98 3.52
CA THR A 68 8.71 -5.49 2.13
C THR A 68 7.60 -4.46 1.93
N VAL A 69 6.38 -4.74 2.42
CA VAL A 69 5.26 -3.78 2.31
C VAL A 69 5.57 -2.49 3.07
N ILE A 70 6.18 -2.56 4.26
CA ILE A 70 6.58 -1.34 4.99
C ILE A 70 7.62 -0.55 4.19
N ALA A 71 8.61 -1.22 3.61
CA ALA A 71 9.61 -0.57 2.77
C ALA A 71 8.98 0.08 1.53
N ASP A 72 8.04 -0.61 0.88
CA ASP A 72 7.27 -0.08 -0.25
C ASP A 72 6.46 1.15 0.17
N VAL A 73 5.80 1.12 1.32
CA VAL A 73 5.06 2.28 1.81
C VAL A 73 5.98 3.47 2.04
N LEU A 74 7.14 3.26 2.69
CA LEU A 74 8.11 4.31 2.95
C LEU A 74 8.73 4.90 1.67
N LEU A 75 8.86 4.09 0.62
CA LEU A 75 9.40 4.53 -0.68
C LEU A 75 8.34 5.16 -1.57
N LEU A 76 7.19 4.52 -1.73
CA LEU A 76 6.13 4.91 -2.66
C LEU A 76 5.31 6.09 -2.16
N PHE A 77 5.13 6.25 -0.85
CA PHE A 77 4.39 7.38 -0.29
C PHE A 77 4.99 8.75 -0.68
N PRO A 78 6.29 9.04 -0.45
CA PRO A 78 6.87 10.31 -0.88
C PRO A 78 6.89 10.45 -2.41
N ILE A 79 7.12 9.37 -3.15
CA ILE A 79 7.09 9.37 -4.63
C ILE A 79 5.68 9.76 -5.11
N ALA A 80 4.63 9.19 -4.55
CA ALA A 80 3.25 9.49 -4.90
C ALA A 80 2.91 10.96 -4.64
N ILE A 81 3.36 11.52 -3.50
CA ILE A 81 3.19 12.96 -3.20
C ILE A 81 3.88 13.82 -4.25
N VAL A 82 5.13 13.50 -4.62
CA VAL A 82 5.88 14.26 -5.64
C VAL A 82 5.18 14.19 -7.00
N ILE A 83 4.72 13.01 -7.41
CA ILE A 83 3.99 12.83 -8.67
C ILE A 83 2.68 13.62 -8.66
N VAL A 84 1.88 13.51 -7.61
CA VAL A 84 0.62 14.27 -7.49
C VAL A 84 0.87 15.76 -7.51
N PHE A 85 1.87 16.25 -6.77
CA PHE A 85 2.25 17.66 -6.78
C PHE A 85 2.64 18.10 -8.19
N LEU A 86 3.49 17.33 -8.88
CA LEU A 86 3.94 17.66 -10.23
C LEU A 86 2.77 17.70 -11.22
N VAL A 87 1.91 16.68 -11.22
CA VAL A 87 0.77 16.58 -12.14
C VAL A 87 -0.24 17.70 -11.90
N THR A 88 -0.60 17.94 -10.63
CA THR A 88 -1.54 19.02 -10.28
C THR A 88 -0.96 20.40 -10.56
N PHE A 89 0.33 20.61 -10.31
CA PHE A 89 1.03 21.86 -10.63
C PHE A 89 1.08 22.10 -12.14
N LEU A 90 1.42 21.09 -12.95
CA LEU A 90 1.43 21.21 -14.40
C LEU A 90 0.04 21.46 -14.98
N THR A 91 -0.99 20.85 -14.41
CA THR A 91 -2.38 20.98 -14.87
C THR A 91 -2.95 22.36 -14.55
N PHE A 92 -2.78 22.83 -13.31
CA PHE A 92 -3.46 24.04 -12.83
C PHE A 92 -2.60 25.29 -12.89
N ARG A 93 -1.26 25.15 -12.87
CA ARG A 93 -0.28 26.24 -12.90
C ARG A 93 -0.55 27.33 -11.85
N SER A 94 -1.23 26.97 -10.76
CA SER A 94 -1.69 27.87 -9.70
C SER A 94 -1.67 27.16 -8.36
N VAL A 95 -1.20 27.87 -7.33
CA VAL A 95 -1.10 27.36 -5.95
C VAL A 95 -2.47 26.94 -5.41
N ALA A 96 -3.52 27.71 -5.69
CA ALA A 96 -4.89 27.36 -5.30
C ALA A 96 -5.38 26.08 -6.00
N GLY A 97 -4.96 25.86 -7.25
CA GLY A 97 -5.27 24.65 -8.00
C GLY A 97 -4.58 23.40 -7.45
N VAL A 98 -3.40 23.54 -6.84
CA VAL A 98 -2.68 22.43 -6.19
C VAL A 98 -3.21 22.16 -4.78
N LEU A 99 -3.54 23.20 -4.01
CA LEU A 99 -4.07 23.07 -2.65
C LEU A 99 -5.43 22.35 -2.62
N THR A 100 -6.28 22.58 -3.61
CA THR A 100 -7.63 21.98 -3.67
C THR A 100 -7.60 20.43 -3.65
N PRO A 101 -6.90 19.74 -4.57
CA PRO A 101 -6.77 18.28 -4.54
C PRO A 101 -5.99 17.79 -3.31
N ALA A 102 -4.96 18.53 -2.86
CA ALA A 102 -4.20 18.14 -1.67
C ALA A 102 -5.06 18.10 -0.40
N ILE A 103 -5.91 19.11 -0.20
CA ILE A 103 -6.85 19.17 0.92
C ILE A 103 -7.88 18.03 0.82
N LYS A 104 -8.42 17.77 -0.39
CA LYS A 104 -9.34 16.64 -0.63
C LYS A 104 -8.71 15.32 -0.19
N MET A 105 -7.47 15.05 -0.64
CA MET A 105 -6.77 13.80 -0.32
C MET A 105 -6.49 13.67 1.17
N LEU A 106 -5.98 14.71 1.81
CA LEU A 106 -5.68 14.69 3.24
C LEU A 106 -6.95 14.46 4.06
N SER A 107 -8.06 15.09 3.66
CA SER A 107 -9.38 14.87 4.28
C SER A 107 -9.83 13.43 4.11
N SER A 108 -9.68 12.85 2.92
CA SER A 108 -10.01 11.45 2.65
C SER A 108 -9.22 10.49 3.53
N VAL A 109 -7.89 10.64 3.61
CA VAL A 109 -7.03 9.78 4.44
C VAL A 109 -7.40 9.91 5.92
N THR A 110 -7.62 11.14 6.38
CA THR A 110 -8.00 11.42 7.77
C THR A 110 -9.33 10.79 8.13
N VAL A 111 -10.34 10.92 7.25
CA VAL A 111 -11.67 10.31 7.48
C VAL A 111 -11.58 8.79 7.44
N THR A 112 -10.81 8.19 6.53
CA THR A 112 -10.65 6.73 6.46
C THR A 112 -9.99 6.19 7.73
N LEU A 113 -8.84 6.75 8.13
CA LEU A 113 -8.13 6.30 9.33
C LEU A 113 -8.91 6.62 10.61
N GLY A 114 -9.59 7.78 10.66
CA GLY A 114 -10.45 8.15 11.77
C GLY A 114 -11.65 7.23 11.92
N LEU A 115 -12.28 6.82 10.81
CA LEU A 115 -13.36 5.85 10.84
C LEU A 115 -12.87 4.49 11.34
N MET A 116 -11.72 4.01 10.86
CA MET A 116 -11.11 2.77 11.35
C MET A 116 -10.84 2.81 12.85
N ALA A 117 -10.41 3.95 13.39
CA ALA A 117 -10.20 4.14 14.82
C ALA A 117 -11.52 4.12 15.62
N VAL A 118 -12.62 4.64 15.05
CA VAL A 118 -13.95 4.62 15.69
C VAL A 118 -14.60 3.24 15.60
N THR A 119 -14.35 2.48 14.54
CA THR A 119 -14.91 1.14 14.33
C THR A 119 -14.04 0.01 14.88
N ASP A 120 -13.01 0.34 15.67
CA ASP A 120 -12.02 -0.60 16.22
C ASP A 120 -11.46 -1.58 15.16
N THR A 121 -11.33 -1.09 13.92
CA THR A 121 -10.84 -1.93 12.82
C THR A 121 -9.32 -2.01 12.88
N PRO A 122 -8.74 -3.20 13.04
CA PRO A 122 -7.30 -3.34 13.20
C PRO A 122 -6.57 -2.89 11.94
N LEU A 123 -5.52 -2.09 12.11
CA LEU A 123 -4.61 -1.73 11.03
C LEU A 123 -3.79 -2.96 10.64
N THR A 124 -4.14 -3.56 9.50
CA THR A 124 -3.41 -4.65 8.87
C THR A 124 -2.33 -4.11 7.93
N ILE A 125 -1.39 -4.97 7.50
CA ILE A 125 -0.39 -4.64 6.47
C ILE A 125 -1.05 -4.15 5.18
N VAL A 126 -2.21 -4.71 4.80
CA VAL A 126 -2.96 -4.26 3.62
C VAL A 126 -3.50 -2.85 3.83
N SER A 127 -4.04 -2.57 5.02
CA SER A 127 -4.56 -1.23 5.34
C SER A 127 -3.47 -0.15 5.38
N ALA A 128 -2.21 -0.52 5.64
CA ALA A 128 -1.08 0.40 5.64
C ALA A 128 -0.81 1.02 4.25
N VAL A 129 -1.28 0.38 3.17
CA VAL A 129 -1.14 0.89 1.79
C VAL A 129 -2.28 1.85 1.41
N LEU A 130 -3.39 1.89 2.17
CA LEU A 130 -4.55 2.74 1.88
C LEU A 130 -4.20 4.22 1.65
N PRO A 131 -3.32 4.88 2.44
CA PRO A 131 -3.00 6.28 2.22
C PRO A 131 -2.44 6.55 0.81
N ILE A 132 -1.60 5.64 0.30
CA ILE A 132 -1.01 5.76 -1.05
C ILE A 132 -2.10 5.60 -2.11
N LEU A 133 -2.99 4.62 -1.93
CA LEU A 133 -4.12 4.39 -2.84
C LEU A 133 -5.07 5.59 -2.89
N LEU A 134 -5.42 6.16 -1.73
CA LEU A 134 -6.30 7.32 -1.64
C LEU A 134 -5.70 8.57 -2.30
N ILE A 135 -4.39 8.78 -2.16
CA ILE A 135 -3.68 9.88 -2.85
C ILE A 135 -3.70 9.65 -4.36
N ALA A 136 -3.37 8.44 -4.82
CA ALA A 136 -3.31 8.10 -6.23
C ALA A 136 -4.67 8.19 -6.93
N MET A 137 -5.74 7.68 -6.30
CA MET A 137 -7.10 7.70 -6.85
C MET A 137 -7.80 9.05 -6.67
N GLY A 138 -7.44 9.83 -5.66
CA GLY A 138 -8.08 11.11 -5.39
C GLY A 138 -7.71 12.22 -6.39
N CYS A 139 -6.54 12.11 -7.04
CA CYS A 139 -5.97 13.13 -7.91
C CYS A 139 -6.73 13.30 -9.24
N PRO A 140 -7.00 12.21 -10.00
CA PRO A 140 -7.61 12.31 -11.32
C PRO A 140 -8.99 12.97 -11.31
N ASP A 141 -9.84 12.65 -10.32
CA ASP A 141 -11.19 13.25 -10.26
C ASP A 141 -11.13 14.77 -10.15
N SER A 142 -10.21 15.29 -9.32
CA SER A 142 -10.03 16.73 -9.15
C SER A 142 -9.53 17.39 -10.44
N ILE A 143 -8.66 16.71 -11.19
CA ILE A 143 -8.18 17.16 -12.49
C ILE A 143 -9.33 17.21 -13.51
N HIS A 144 -10.13 16.16 -13.60
CA HIS A 144 -11.27 16.11 -14.53
C HIS A 144 -12.33 17.17 -14.21
N ILE A 145 -12.71 17.29 -12.93
CA ILE A 145 -13.67 18.30 -12.44
C ILE A 145 -13.20 19.71 -12.77
N PHE A 146 -11.95 20.04 -12.44
CA PHE A 146 -11.44 21.40 -12.64
C PHE A 146 -11.17 21.70 -14.12
N SER A 147 -10.71 20.71 -14.89
CA SER A 147 -10.55 20.85 -16.34
C SER A 147 -11.89 21.19 -17.01
N TRP A 148 -12.96 20.48 -16.67
CA TRP A 148 -14.30 20.79 -17.15
C TRP A 148 -14.80 22.16 -16.72
N TYR A 149 -14.60 22.53 -15.46
CA TYR A 149 -14.91 23.88 -14.99
C TYR A 149 -14.18 24.94 -15.81
N ARG A 150 -12.88 24.74 -16.11
CA ARG A 150 -12.09 25.67 -16.92
C ARG A 150 -12.59 25.75 -18.36
N VAL A 151 -13.00 24.63 -18.95
CA VAL A 151 -13.62 24.60 -20.30
C VAL A 151 -14.90 25.43 -20.32
N GLU A 152 -15.77 25.30 -19.32
CA GLU A 152 -17.02 26.07 -19.25
C GLU A 152 -16.76 27.57 -19.03
N ILE A 153 -15.79 27.94 -18.20
CA ILE A 153 -15.36 29.35 -18.06
C ILE A 153 -14.84 29.90 -19.39
N LEU A 154 -14.05 29.12 -20.14
CA LEU A 154 -13.54 29.52 -21.46
C LEU A 154 -14.64 29.62 -22.53
N ARG A 155 -15.76 28.91 -22.36
CA ARG A 155 -16.95 29.03 -23.20
C ARG A 155 -17.79 30.28 -22.91
N GLY A 156 -17.40 31.07 -21.90
CA GLY A 156 -18.08 32.29 -21.51
C GLY A 156 -19.19 32.10 -20.47
N SER A 157 -19.36 30.89 -19.93
CA SER A 157 -20.34 30.63 -18.88
C SER A 157 -20.01 31.42 -17.61
N VAL A 158 -21.02 32.01 -16.97
CA VAL A 158 -20.85 32.67 -15.67
C VAL A 158 -20.46 31.62 -14.64
N LYS A 159 -19.62 31.95 -13.64
CA LYS A 159 -19.08 31.00 -12.66
C LYS A 159 -20.10 30.00 -12.10
N ARG A 160 -21.29 30.48 -11.73
CA ARG A 160 -22.37 29.64 -11.21
C ARG A 160 -22.86 28.61 -12.24
N GLU A 161 -23.04 29.05 -13.48
CA GLU A 161 -23.48 28.20 -14.58
C GLU A 161 -22.40 27.17 -14.94
N ALA A 162 -21.13 27.60 -15.02
CA ALA A 162 -19.99 26.71 -15.24
C ALA A 162 -19.92 25.58 -14.19
N ILE A 163 -20.14 25.90 -12.91
CA ILE A 163 -20.18 24.89 -11.84
C ILE A 163 -21.36 23.93 -12.04
N MET A 164 -22.56 24.44 -12.32
CA MET A 164 -23.74 23.58 -12.53
C MET A 164 -23.55 22.63 -13.72
N GLN A 165 -22.96 23.12 -14.79
CA GLN A 165 -22.75 22.36 -16.03
C GLN A 165 -21.65 21.30 -15.84
N MET A 166 -20.54 21.68 -15.20
CA MET A 166 -19.49 20.75 -14.78
C MET A 166 -20.06 19.65 -13.88
N MET A 167 -20.87 20.00 -12.86
CA MET A 167 -21.46 19.01 -11.95
C MET A 167 -22.38 18.03 -12.69
N LYS A 168 -23.22 18.53 -13.60
CA LYS A 168 -24.09 17.67 -14.44
C LYS A 168 -23.30 16.66 -15.26
N SER A 169 -22.13 17.05 -15.76
CA SER A 169 -21.29 16.17 -16.60
C SER A 169 -20.36 15.25 -15.80
N MET A 170 -19.87 15.69 -14.64
CA MET A 170 -18.81 14.97 -13.90
C MET A 170 -19.34 14.09 -12.76
N ILE A 171 -20.55 14.31 -12.25
CA ILE A 171 -21.05 13.53 -11.11
C ILE A 171 -21.17 12.03 -11.43
N LEU A 172 -21.72 11.69 -12.60
CA LEU A 172 -21.90 10.30 -13.00
C LEU A 172 -20.56 9.58 -13.21
N PRO A 173 -19.59 10.14 -13.98
CA PRO A 173 -18.25 9.55 -14.10
C PRO A 173 -17.55 9.35 -12.75
N VAL A 174 -17.56 10.35 -11.87
CA VAL A 174 -16.85 10.29 -10.57
C VAL A 174 -17.50 9.29 -9.62
N VAL A 175 -18.83 9.18 -9.63
CA VAL A 175 -19.53 8.16 -8.85
C VAL A 175 -19.22 6.76 -9.39
N MET A 176 -19.13 6.59 -10.72
CA MET A 176 -18.80 5.30 -11.32
C MET A 176 -17.37 4.87 -10.98
N THR A 177 -16.37 5.76 -11.06
CA THR A 177 -15.00 5.42 -10.67
C THR A 177 -14.92 5.05 -9.19
N SER A 178 -15.64 5.77 -8.34
CA SER A 178 -15.73 5.48 -6.90
C SER A 178 -16.39 4.12 -6.64
N LEU A 179 -17.49 3.82 -7.33
CA LEU A 179 -18.23 2.57 -7.18
C LEU A 179 -17.44 1.37 -7.70
N THR A 180 -16.75 1.51 -8.83
CA THR A 180 -15.86 0.46 -9.36
C THR A 180 -14.69 0.22 -8.40
N THR A 181 -14.11 1.27 -7.82
CA THR A 181 -13.05 1.14 -6.81
C THR A 181 -13.55 0.44 -5.56
N ALA A 182 -14.69 0.88 -5.01
CA ALA A 182 -15.31 0.25 -3.85
C ALA A 182 -15.65 -1.22 -4.12
N GLY A 183 -16.24 -1.52 -5.29
CA GLY A 183 -16.54 -2.87 -5.72
C GLY A 183 -15.28 -3.73 -5.85
N GLY A 184 -14.18 -3.18 -6.38
CA GLY A 184 -12.90 -3.87 -6.46
C GLY A 184 -12.31 -4.19 -5.08
N LEU A 185 -12.38 -3.25 -4.13
CA LEU A 185 -11.90 -3.46 -2.76
C LEU A 185 -12.78 -4.45 -1.98
N VAL A 186 -14.09 -4.43 -2.20
CA VAL A 186 -15.03 -5.38 -1.57
C VAL A 186 -14.89 -6.79 -2.16
N LEU A 187 -14.66 -6.90 -3.48
CA LEU A 187 -14.48 -8.19 -4.15
C LEU A 187 -13.12 -8.83 -3.87
N SER A 188 -12.10 -8.02 -3.58
CA SER A 188 -10.78 -8.53 -3.18
C SER A 188 -10.98 -9.56 -2.06
N PRO A 189 -10.58 -10.83 -2.25
CA PRO A 189 -10.85 -11.88 -1.28
C PRO A 189 -10.28 -11.45 0.06
N SER A 190 -11.17 -11.31 1.04
CA SER A 190 -10.85 -10.93 2.40
C SER A 190 -9.89 -11.97 2.98
N GLN A 191 -8.59 -11.68 2.97
CA GLN A 191 -7.66 -12.29 3.91
C GLN A 191 -7.72 -11.49 5.20
N ALA A 192 -8.81 -11.69 5.92
CA ALA A 192 -8.96 -11.40 7.34
C ALA A 192 -9.95 -12.42 7.91
#